data_AF-A0A7S1FS97-F1
#
_entry.id   AF-A0A7S1FS97-F1
#
_cell.length_a   1.000
_cell.length_b   1.000
_cell.length_c   1.000
_cell.angle_alpha   90.00
_cell.angle_beta   90.00
_cell.angle_gamma   90.00
#
_symmetry.space_group_name_H-M   'P 1'
#
loop_
_entity.id
_entity.type
_entity.pdbx_description
1 polymer ?
#
loop_
_entity_poly.entity_id
_entity_poly.type
_entity_poly.pdbx_seq_one_letter_code
_entity_poly.pdbx_strand_id
1 'polypeptide(L)'
;HYETTVRSLEDRQRPKIRSEGALAHHPEYAAGKRRSPVEEQISDLLLRYLRLAVENAPHVASRDDDRRHQKRSIDLARSHFQMLAGVCIEFCISIRRLDLLFGEVFRCFQAARYTPVFLDVLEPYILHDRLRYIAPEAMAEFVAHCRAAGDVSVVERCLLHMDVTIMDFDSILGLLVTNDMYS
;
A
#
# COMPACT_ATOMS: atom_id res chain seq x y z
N HIS A 1 -54.51 -1.87 18.46
CA HIS A 1 -53.43 -1.22 19.24
C HIS A 1 -52.48 -2.27 19.83
N TYR A 2 -51.75 -2.98 18.96
CA TYR A 2 -50.72 -3.94 19.34
C TYR A 2 -49.63 -3.81 18.30
N GLU A 3 -48.57 -3.02 18.58
CA GLU A 3 -47.26 -3.03 17.90
C GLU A 3 -46.40 -1.82 18.35
N THR A 4 -46.14 -1.67 19.66
CA THR A 4 -45.20 -0.61 20.11
C THR A 4 -44.37 -0.96 21.34
N THR A 5 -44.22 -2.25 21.68
CA THR A 5 -43.46 -2.63 22.90
C THR A 5 -42.36 -3.67 22.67
N VAL A 6 -42.03 -3.99 21.41
CA VAL A 6 -40.93 -4.92 21.07
C VAL A 6 -39.88 -4.21 20.21
N ARG A 7 -39.38 -3.07 20.68
CA ARG A 7 -38.23 -2.40 20.04
C ARG A 7 -37.16 -1.91 21.02
N SER A 8 -37.25 -2.27 22.31
CA SER A 8 -36.35 -1.72 23.33
C SER A 8 -35.53 -2.73 24.13
N LEU A 9 -35.53 -4.02 23.76
CA LEU A 9 -34.75 -5.04 24.48
C LEU A 9 -33.77 -5.85 23.62
N GLU A 10 -33.87 -5.82 22.30
CA GLU A 10 -32.94 -6.55 21.42
C GLU A 10 -31.66 -5.75 21.06
N ASP A 11 -31.65 -4.43 21.28
CA ASP A 11 -30.46 -3.60 21.00
C ASP A 11 -29.38 -3.67 22.11
N ARG A 12 -29.62 -4.47 23.16
CA ARG A 12 -28.70 -4.66 24.29
C ARG A 12 -27.78 -5.87 24.18
N GLN A 13 -27.87 -6.65 23.09
CA GLN A 13 -27.05 -7.86 22.91
C GLN A 13 -26.38 -7.94 21.54
N ARG A 14 -25.91 -6.81 20.98
CA ARG A 14 -24.78 -6.90 20.05
C ARG A 14 -23.53 -7.22 20.87
N PRO A 15 -22.91 -8.40 20.72
CA PRO A 15 -21.61 -8.63 21.33
C PRO A 15 -20.66 -7.57 20.78
N LYS A 16 -20.13 -6.71 21.66
CA LYS A 16 -18.94 -5.92 21.38
C LYS A 16 -17.82 -6.92 21.15
N ILE A 17 -17.68 -7.37 19.91
CA ILE A 17 -16.48 -8.08 19.47
C ILE A 17 -15.36 -7.06 19.62
N ARG A 18 -14.64 -7.25 20.70
CA ARG A 18 -13.48 -6.52 21.14
C ARG A 18 -12.50 -6.46 19.96
N SER A 19 -12.42 -5.28 19.34
CA SER A 19 -11.55 -4.96 18.21
C SER A 19 -10.09 -4.84 18.64
N GLU A 20 -9.54 -5.90 19.24
CA GLU A 20 -8.13 -5.97 19.64
C GLU A 20 -7.44 -7.26 19.16
N GLY A 21 -8.11 -8.09 18.36
CA GLY A 21 -7.58 -9.40 17.93
C GLY A 21 -7.68 -9.74 16.44
N ALA A 22 -8.50 -9.03 15.65
CA ALA A 22 -8.71 -9.38 14.24
C ALA A 22 -7.51 -9.02 13.33
N LEU A 23 -6.67 -8.08 13.77
CA LEU A 23 -5.45 -7.64 13.08
C LEU A 23 -4.38 -8.74 12.92
N ALA A 24 -4.50 -9.87 13.64
CA ALA A 24 -3.46 -10.89 13.76
C ALA A 24 -3.73 -12.19 12.96
N HIS A 25 -4.70 -12.21 12.04
CA HIS A 25 -5.19 -13.46 11.44
C HIS A 25 -5.09 -13.61 9.92
N HIS A 26 -4.38 -12.73 9.21
CA HIS A 26 -4.01 -13.05 7.82
C HIS A 26 -2.79 -14.00 7.81
N PRO A 27 -2.86 -15.19 7.18
CA PRO A 27 -1.71 -16.10 7.08
C PRO A 27 -0.47 -15.48 6.40
N GLU A 28 -0.63 -14.46 5.55
CA GLU A 28 0.49 -13.74 4.92
C GLU A 28 1.02 -12.56 5.74
N TYR A 29 0.21 -11.98 6.64
CA TYR A 29 0.62 -10.84 7.50
C TYR A 29 1.08 -11.30 8.90
N ALA A 30 0.51 -12.38 9.42
CA ALA A 30 0.77 -12.94 10.74
C ALA A 30 1.91 -13.97 10.77
N ALA A 31 2.70 -14.07 9.70
CA ALA A 31 3.86 -14.97 9.64
C ALA A 31 5.07 -14.43 10.41
N GLY A 32 4.88 -13.88 11.62
CA GLY A 32 5.94 -13.62 12.61
C GLY A 32 6.39 -14.87 13.36
N LYS A 33 6.11 -16.07 12.84
CA LYS A 33 6.32 -17.34 13.52
C LYS A 33 7.56 -18.04 12.93
N ARG A 34 8.74 -17.75 13.52
CA ARG A 34 10.05 -18.37 13.24
C ARG A 34 10.38 -18.49 11.75
N ARG A 35 10.78 -17.36 11.16
CA ARG A 35 11.32 -17.30 9.79
C ARG A 35 12.72 -17.89 9.77
N SER A 36 13.14 -18.42 8.61
CA SER A 36 14.50 -18.96 8.52
C SER A 36 15.52 -17.80 8.56
N PRO A 37 16.72 -18.02 9.10
CA PRO A 37 17.77 -16.99 9.10
C PRO A 37 18.07 -16.46 7.69
N VAL A 38 17.90 -17.31 6.68
CA VAL A 38 18.12 -16.98 5.27
C VAL A 38 17.06 -16.01 4.75
N GLU A 39 15.79 -16.17 5.11
CA GLU A 39 14.71 -15.25 4.72
C GLU A 39 14.88 -13.86 5.34
N GLU A 40 15.34 -13.81 6.59
CA GLU A 40 15.67 -12.55 7.27
C GLU A 40 16.87 -11.87 6.59
N GLN A 41 17.95 -12.61 6.32
CA GLN A 41 19.12 -12.09 5.60
C GLN A 41 18.78 -11.58 4.19
N ILE A 42 17.89 -12.26 3.47
CA ILE A 42 17.44 -11.86 2.13
C ILE A 42 16.63 -10.56 2.21
N SER A 43 15.82 -10.38 3.26
CA SER A 43 15.09 -9.13 3.52
C SER A 43 16.03 -7.96 3.82
N ASP A 44 17.04 -8.18 4.67
CA ASP A 44 18.07 -7.19 4.98
C ASP A 44 18.87 -6.78 3.75
N LEU A 45 19.17 -7.74 2.87
CA LEU A 45 19.86 -7.48 1.62
C LEU A 45 19.02 -6.59 0.69
N LEU A 46 17.71 -6.85 0.58
CA LEU A 46 16.80 -5.98 -0.19
C LEU A 46 16.80 -4.56 0.36
N LEU A 47 16.68 -4.40 1.68
CA LEU A 47 16.62 -3.08 2.31
C LEU A 47 17.95 -2.32 2.14
N ARG A 48 19.07 -3.03 2.25
CA ARG A 48 20.39 -2.43 1.99
C ARG A 48 20.54 -2.00 0.54
N TYR A 49 20.11 -2.84 -0.40
CA TYR A 49 20.08 -2.50 -1.82
C TYR A 49 19.18 -1.29 -2.09
N LEU A 50 17.98 -1.27 -1.51
CA LEU A 50 17.02 -0.17 -1.63
C LEU A 50 17.63 1.16 -1.16
N ARG A 51 18.22 1.18 0.03
CA ARG A 51 18.89 2.37 0.57
C ARG A 51 20.02 2.85 -0.34
N LEU A 52 20.88 1.93 -0.78
CA LEU A 52 21.97 2.25 -1.70
C LEU A 52 21.46 2.80 -3.04
N ALA A 53 20.38 2.23 -3.59
CA ALA A 53 19.78 2.67 -4.83
C ALA A 53 19.13 4.05 -4.71
N VAL A 54 18.54 4.37 -3.55
CA VAL A 54 18.00 5.71 -3.26
C VAL A 54 19.13 6.74 -3.12
N GLU A 55 20.22 6.40 -2.44
CA GLU A 55 21.40 7.26 -2.31
C GLU A 55 22.08 7.55 -3.65
N ASN A 56 22.11 6.56 -4.55
CA ASN A 56 22.68 6.70 -5.89
C ASN A 56 21.65 7.14 -6.94
N ALA A 57 20.46 7.59 -6.53
CA ALA A 57 19.47 8.11 -7.47
C ALA A 57 20.08 9.27 -8.26
N PRO A 58 19.80 9.38 -9.58
CA PRO A 58 20.35 10.42 -10.42
C PRO A 58 20.00 11.79 -9.83
N HIS A 59 21.00 12.45 -9.26
CA HIS A 59 20.81 13.71 -8.56
C HIS A 59 20.43 14.77 -9.59
N VAL A 60 19.40 15.56 -9.28
CA VAL A 60 19.12 16.81 -10.00
C VAL A 60 20.29 17.76 -9.77
N ALA A 61 21.28 17.72 -10.66
CA ALA A 61 22.44 18.59 -10.61
C ALA A 61 21.94 20.04 -10.68
N SER A 62 22.18 20.81 -9.62
CA SER A 62 21.77 22.20 -9.54
C SER A 62 22.99 23.11 -9.62
N ARG A 63 23.18 23.72 -10.78
CA ARG A 63 23.55 25.13 -11.00
C ARG A 63 23.90 25.30 -12.49
N ASP A 64 23.08 26.07 -13.20
CA ASP A 64 23.25 26.54 -14.59
C ASP A 64 22.78 25.64 -15.76
N ASP A 65 21.91 24.65 -15.53
CA ASP A 65 21.54 23.70 -16.60
C ASP A 65 20.21 24.04 -17.32
N ASP A 66 20.20 23.86 -18.64
CA ASP A 66 19.08 24.14 -19.54
C ASP A 66 17.78 23.42 -19.11
N ARG A 67 16.60 24.03 -19.34
CA ARG A 67 15.28 23.41 -19.06
C ARG A 67 15.13 21.99 -19.64
N ARG A 68 15.85 21.67 -20.73
CA ARG A 68 15.88 20.34 -21.35
C ARG A 68 16.69 19.31 -20.54
N HIS A 69 17.79 19.71 -19.91
CA HIS A 69 18.59 18.83 -19.05
C HIS A 69 17.87 18.56 -17.72
N GLN A 70 17.22 19.58 -17.16
CA GLN A 70 16.38 19.42 -15.96
C GLN A 70 15.24 18.41 -16.19
N LYS A 71 14.54 18.49 -17.33
CA LYS A 71 13.48 17.53 -17.66
C LYS A 71 14.03 16.10 -17.81
N ARG A 72 15.14 15.93 -18.52
CA ARG A 72 15.81 14.63 -18.68
C ARG A 72 16.26 14.02 -17.35
N SER A 73 16.77 14.83 -16.43
CA SER A 73 17.17 14.37 -15.09
C SER A 73 15.96 13.89 -14.27
N ILE A 74 14.84 14.61 -14.33
CA ILE A 74 13.58 14.20 -13.68
C ILE A 74 13.04 12.90 -14.30
N ASP A 75 13.05 12.79 -15.63
CA ASP A 75 12.60 11.58 -16.34
C ASP A 75 13.49 10.38 -16.00
N LEU A 76 14.80 10.58 -15.86
CA LEU A 76 15.76 9.55 -15.46
C LEU A 76 15.54 9.10 -14.01
N ALA A 77 15.34 10.05 -13.09
CA ALA A 77 15.01 9.75 -11.69
C ALA A 77 13.70 8.98 -11.59
N ARG A 78 12.65 9.42 -12.29
CA ARG A 78 11.37 8.70 -12.34
C ARG A 78 11.56 7.25 -12.83
N SER A 79 12.30 7.07 -13.91
CA SER A 79 12.57 5.73 -14.48
C SER A 79 13.34 4.84 -13.50
N HIS A 80 14.32 5.41 -12.79
CA HIS A 80 15.09 4.71 -11.74
C HIS A 80 14.17 4.24 -10.61
N PHE A 81 13.33 5.12 -10.08
CA PHE A 81 12.39 4.77 -9.01
C PHE A 81 11.31 3.79 -9.48
N GLN A 82 10.87 3.87 -10.73
CA GLN A 82 9.92 2.93 -11.31
C GLN A 82 10.50 1.51 -11.38
N MET A 83 11.75 1.37 -11.87
CA MET A 83 12.47 0.09 -11.87
C MET A 83 12.64 -0.44 -10.45
N LEU A 84 13.08 0.42 -9.52
CA LEU A 84 13.33 0.07 -8.13
C LEU A 84 12.04 -0.42 -7.44
N ALA A 85 10.92 0.28 -7.64
CA ALA A 85 9.61 -0.12 -7.13
C ALA A 85 9.21 -1.50 -7.66
N GLY A 86 9.37 -1.74 -8.97
CA GLY A 86 9.04 -3.03 -9.59
C GLY A 86 9.85 -4.18 -8.98
N VAL A 87 11.16 -4.00 -8.80
CA VAL A 87 12.02 -5.01 -8.16
C VAL A 87 11.58 -5.28 -6.73
N CYS A 88 11.33 -4.23 -5.93
CA CYS A 88 10.91 -4.40 -4.55
C CYS A 88 9.54 -5.07 -4.42
N ILE A 89 8.56 -4.69 -5.25
CA ILE A 89 7.21 -5.26 -5.26
C ILE A 89 7.26 -6.74 -5.69
N GLU A 90 7.91 -7.05 -6.82
CA GLU A 90 8.05 -8.43 -7.32
C GLU A 90 8.72 -9.33 -6.29
N PHE A 91 9.80 -8.83 -5.67
CA PHE A 91 10.52 -9.55 -4.65
C PHE A 91 9.66 -9.81 -3.41
N CYS A 92 9.00 -8.78 -2.87
CA CYS A 92 8.18 -8.92 -1.67
C CYS A 92 6.97 -9.85 -1.89
N ILE A 93 6.37 -9.83 -3.09
CA ILE A 93 5.31 -10.78 -3.48
C ILE A 93 5.87 -12.19 -3.55
N SER A 94 7.03 -12.38 -4.18
CA SER A 94 7.68 -13.70 -4.35
C SER A 94 8.00 -14.37 -3.02
N ILE A 95 8.46 -13.60 -2.04
CA ILE A 95 8.76 -14.11 -0.68
C ILE A 95 7.55 -14.04 0.26
N ARG A 96 6.38 -13.58 -0.23
CA ARG A 96 5.14 -13.37 0.54
C ARG A 96 5.33 -12.51 1.80
N ARG A 97 6.15 -11.45 1.70
CA ARG A 97 6.45 -10.50 2.79
C ARG A 97 5.81 -9.14 2.51
N LEU A 98 4.48 -9.10 2.59
CA LEU A 98 3.74 -7.83 2.43
C LEU A 98 3.95 -6.88 3.62
N ASP A 99 4.33 -7.42 4.78
CA ASP A 99 4.79 -6.66 5.96
C ASP A 99 6.05 -5.82 5.64
N LEU A 100 6.98 -6.39 4.87
CA LEU A 100 8.18 -5.67 4.41
C LEU A 100 7.82 -4.64 3.34
N LEU A 101 6.94 -5.01 2.40
CA LEU A 101 6.52 -4.16 1.29
C LEU A 101 5.84 -2.88 1.76
N PHE A 102 4.79 -3.02 2.58
CA PHE A 102 4.02 -1.89 3.09
C PHE A 102 4.61 -1.27 4.36
N GLY A 103 5.64 -1.89 4.93
CA GLY A 103 6.41 -1.37 6.06
C GLY A 103 7.61 -0.55 5.59
N GLU A 104 8.79 -1.17 5.59
CA GLU A 104 10.05 -0.46 5.34
C GLU A 104 10.22 0.01 3.90
N VAL A 105 9.83 -0.81 2.92
CA VAL A 105 9.96 -0.46 1.50
C VAL A 105 9.09 0.76 1.19
N PHE A 106 7.80 0.72 1.53
CA PHE A 106 6.88 1.83 1.30
C PHE A 106 7.36 3.13 1.96
N ARG A 107 7.84 3.06 3.21
CA ARG A 107 8.42 4.23 3.91
C ARG A 107 9.65 4.80 3.20
N CYS A 108 10.50 3.97 2.60
CA CYS A 108 11.62 4.47 1.79
C CYS A 108 11.13 5.29 0.58
N PHE A 109 10.08 4.84 -0.12
CA PHE A 109 9.50 5.60 -1.24
C PHE A 109 8.81 6.88 -0.79
N GLN A 110 8.14 6.86 0.37
CA GLN A 110 7.57 8.06 1.00
C GLN A 110 8.66 9.09 1.35
N ALA A 111 9.74 8.66 1.98
CA ALA A 111 10.88 9.52 2.32
C ALA A 111 11.56 10.11 1.08
N ALA A 112 11.64 9.33 0.00
CA ALA A 112 12.19 9.77 -1.29
C ALA A 112 11.23 10.67 -2.09
N ARG A 113 9.98 10.87 -1.66
CA ARG A 113 8.92 11.61 -2.39
C ARG A 113 8.54 10.99 -3.74
N TYR A 114 8.74 9.69 -3.91
CA TYR A 114 8.37 8.92 -5.11
C TYR A 114 7.21 7.94 -4.86
N THR A 115 6.39 8.16 -3.82
CA THR A 115 5.17 7.38 -3.56
C THR A 115 4.25 7.26 -4.78
N PRO A 116 3.97 8.33 -5.56
CA PRO A 116 3.13 8.21 -6.76
C PRO A 116 3.64 7.16 -7.75
N VAL A 117 4.96 7.14 -7.98
CA VAL A 117 5.61 6.16 -8.88
C VAL A 117 5.50 4.75 -8.33
N PHE A 118 5.62 4.58 -7.01
CA PHE A 118 5.43 3.28 -6.38
C PHE A 118 4.00 2.76 -6.57
N LEU A 119 2.99 3.63 -6.40
CA LEU A 119 1.57 3.30 -6.55
C LEU A 119 1.21 2.97 -8.01
N ASP A 120 1.76 3.72 -8.98
CA ASP A 120 1.59 3.44 -10.41
C ASP A 120 2.13 2.05 -10.77
N VAL A 121 3.26 1.65 -10.18
CA VAL A 121 3.82 0.31 -10.39
C VAL A 121 3.02 -0.75 -9.65
N LEU A 122 2.37 -0.42 -8.53
CA LEU A 122 1.57 -1.35 -7.74
C LEU A 122 0.28 -1.77 -8.48
N GLU A 123 -0.37 -0.83 -9.17
CA GLU A 123 -1.63 -1.03 -9.91
C GLU A 123 -1.66 -2.32 -10.75
N PRO A 124 -0.72 -2.55 -11.70
CA PRO A 124 -0.76 -3.75 -12.52
C PRO A 124 -0.61 -5.04 -11.71
N TYR A 125 0.10 -5.05 -10.58
CA TYR A 125 0.24 -6.26 -9.76
C TYR A 125 -1.09 -6.66 -9.10
N ILE A 126 -1.90 -5.66 -8.75
CA ILE A 126 -3.25 -5.87 -8.21
C ILE A 126 -4.17 -6.40 -9.31
N LEU A 127 -4.19 -5.73 -10.47
CA LEU A 127 -5.07 -6.10 -11.60
C LEU A 127 -4.78 -7.49 -12.19
N HIS A 128 -3.57 -8.02 -11.98
CA HIS A 128 -3.19 -9.38 -12.40
C HIS A 128 -3.34 -10.42 -11.25
N ASP A 129 -4.08 -10.10 -10.19
CA ASP A 129 -4.32 -10.96 -9.02
C ASP A 129 -3.06 -11.42 -8.26
N ARG A 130 -1.91 -10.77 -8.51
CA ARG A 130 -0.63 -11.08 -7.85
C ARG A 130 -0.49 -10.41 -6.49
N LEU A 131 -1.20 -9.29 -6.29
CA LEU A 131 -1.24 -8.57 -5.03
C LEU A 131 -2.71 -8.37 -4.60
N ARG A 132 -3.18 -9.25 -3.72
CA ARG A 132 -4.59 -9.27 -3.26
C ARG A 132 -4.85 -8.52 -1.96
N TYR A 133 -3.78 -8.04 -1.32
CA TYR A 133 -3.83 -7.33 -0.05
C TYR A 133 -2.99 -6.06 -0.11
N ILE A 134 -3.53 -4.97 0.42
CA ILE A 134 -2.85 -3.70 0.60
C ILE A 134 -3.09 -3.23 2.03
N ALA A 135 -2.04 -2.74 2.69
CA ALA A 135 -2.19 -2.18 4.03
C ALA A 135 -3.09 -0.93 4.00
N PRO A 136 -3.94 -0.69 5.02
CA PRO A 136 -4.87 0.45 5.04
C PRO A 136 -4.19 1.82 4.80
N GLU A 137 -2.99 2.01 5.35
CA GLU A 137 -2.18 3.23 5.13
C GLU A 137 -1.83 3.42 3.66
N ALA A 138 -1.34 2.37 2.99
CA ALA A 138 -1.01 2.40 1.57
C ALA A 138 -2.26 2.52 0.69
N MET A 139 -3.41 1.96 1.13
CA MET A 139 -4.69 2.10 0.43
C MET A 139 -5.18 3.55 0.42
N ALA A 140 -5.08 4.26 1.55
CA ALA A 140 -5.47 5.67 1.62
C ALA A 140 -4.65 6.53 0.63
N GLU A 141 -3.34 6.31 0.58
CA GLU A 141 -2.43 6.97 -0.38
C GLU A 141 -2.73 6.57 -1.83
N PHE A 142 -3.02 5.28 -2.09
CA PHE A 142 -3.41 4.80 -3.41
C PHE A 142 -4.66 5.50 -3.94
N VAL A 143 -5.69 5.61 -3.11
CA VAL A 143 -6.94 6.28 -3.46
C VAL A 143 -6.72 7.78 -3.68
N ALA A 144 -5.96 8.43 -2.79
CA ALA A 144 -5.62 9.85 -2.94
C ALA A 144 -4.86 10.12 -4.26
N HIS A 145 -3.92 9.25 -4.63
CA HIS A 145 -3.18 9.31 -5.89
C HIS A 145 -4.10 9.13 -7.10
N CYS A 146 -4.97 8.11 -7.11
CA CYS A 146 -5.91 7.88 -8.22
C CYS A 146 -6.88 9.05 -8.42
N ARG A 147 -7.32 9.70 -7.33
CA ARG A 147 -8.15 10.91 -7.41
C ARG A 147 -7.40 12.09 -8.00
N ALA A 148 -6.15 12.30 -7.58
CA ALA A 148 -5.31 13.37 -8.12
C ALA A 148 -5.03 13.16 -9.62
N ALA A 149 -4.92 11.89 -10.06
CA ALA A 149 -4.80 11.51 -11.46
C ALA A 149 -6.13 11.60 -12.25
N GLY A 150 -7.27 11.71 -11.56
CA GLY A 150 -8.60 11.76 -12.17
C GLY A 150 -9.16 10.40 -12.58
N ASP A 151 -8.57 9.30 -12.12
CA ASP A 151 -8.94 7.93 -12.52
C ASP A 151 -9.48 7.12 -11.34
N VAL A 152 -10.64 7.53 -10.83
CA VAL A 152 -11.33 6.81 -9.73
C VAL A 152 -11.77 5.40 -10.16
N SER A 153 -11.91 5.17 -11.47
CA SER A 153 -12.28 3.85 -12.02
C SER A 153 -11.21 2.79 -11.78
N VAL A 154 -9.94 3.19 -11.70
CA VAL A 154 -8.82 2.29 -11.34
C VAL A 154 -9.03 1.73 -9.94
N VAL A 155 -9.44 2.56 -8.98
CA VAL A 155 -9.63 2.13 -7.59
C VAL A 155 -10.67 1.02 -7.52
N GLU A 156 -11.82 1.20 -8.18
CA GLU A 156 -12.88 0.18 -8.20
C GLU A 156 -12.39 -1.14 -8.82
N ARG A 157 -11.71 -1.06 -9.97
CA ARG A 157 -11.13 -2.25 -10.63
C ARG A 157 -10.14 -2.96 -9.72
N CYS A 158 -9.24 -2.21 -9.09
CA CYS A 158 -8.27 -2.75 -8.14
C CYS A 158 -8.96 -3.43 -6.95
N LEU A 159 -10.02 -2.82 -6.38
CA LEU A 159 -10.77 -3.41 -5.25
C LEU A 159 -11.44 -4.74 -5.62
N LEU A 160 -11.85 -4.95 -6.88
CA LEU A 160 -12.42 -6.23 -7.33
C LEU A 160 -11.42 -7.39 -7.31
N HIS A 161 -10.13 -7.10 -7.46
CA HIS A 161 -9.04 -8.08 -7.42
C HIS A 161 -8.50 -8.31 -6.00
N MET A 162 -9.05 -7.61 -5.00
CA MET A 162 -8.60 -7.68 -3.61
C MET A 162 -9.49 -8.56 -2.75
N ASP A 163 -8.90 -9.16 -1.72
CA ASP A 163 -9.64 -9.97 -0.76
C ASP A 163 -10.27 -9.08 0.33
N VAL A 164 -11.52 -8.68 0.10
CA VAL A 164 -12.34 -7.85 1.00
C VAL A 164 -12.71 -8.54 2.32
N THR A 165 -12.47 -9.86 2.46
CA THR A 165 -12.65 -10.55 3.75
C THR A 165 -11.48 -10.34 4.69
N ILE A 166 -10.33 -9.92 4.13
CA ILE A 166 -9.07 -9.77 4.84
C ILE A 166 -8.66 -8.31 4.97
N MET A 167 -8.99 -7.48 3.99
CA MET A 167 -8.95 -6.04 4.15
C MET A 167 -10.12 -5.63 5.03
N ASP A 168 -9.84 -5.03 6.18
CA ASP A 168 -10.87 -4.44 7.03
C ASP A 168 -11.58 -3.32 6.26
N PHE A 169 -12.61 -3.71 5.51
CA PHE A 169 -13.37 -2.84 4.61
C PHE A 169 -14.08 -1.74 5.40
N ASP A 170 -14.44 -1.99 6.66
CA ASP A 170 -15.02 -0.97 7.54
C ASP A 170 -13.98 0.10 7.92
N SER A 171 -12.73 -0.29 8.19
CA SER A 171 -11.63 0.67 8.38
C SER A 171 -11.27 1.44 7.10
N ILE A 172 -11.33 0.78 5.94
CA ILE A 172 -11.09 1.44 4.65
C ILE A 172 -12.23 2.42 4.34
N LEU A 173 -13.50 2.00 4.47
CA LEU A 173 -14.65 2.89 4.34
C LEU A 173 -14.58 4.04 5.35
N GLY A 174 -14.14 3.80 6.58
CA GLY A 174 -13.90 4.84 7.57
C GLY A 174 -12.84 5.84 7.14
N LEU A 175 -11.71 5.38 6.60
CA LEU A 175 -10.67 6.23 6.02
C LEU A 175 -11.20 7.01 4.80
N LEU A 176 -11.97 6.36 3.93
CA LEU A 176 -12.57 6.99 2.76
C LEU A 176 -13.58 8.08 3.17
N VAL A 177 -14.49 7.80 4.10
CA VAL A 177 -15.48 8.75 4.63
C VAL A 177 -14.80 9.91 5.37
N THR A 178 -13.75 9.64 6.14
CA THR A 178 -12.97 10.69 6.83
C THR A 178 -12.20 11.57 5.84
N ASN A 179 -11.88 11.05 4.65
CA ASN A 179 -11.23 11.77 3.55
C ASN A 179 -12.23 12.32 2.49
N ASP A 180 -13.52 12.45 2.84
CA ASP A 180 -14.57 13.03 1.98
C ASP A 180 -14.80 12.26 0.65
N MET A 181 -14.80 10.92 0.70
CA MET A 181 -14.99 10.04 -0.47
C MET A 181 -16.44 9.63 -0.76
N TYR A 182 -17.39 9.96 0.10
CA TYR A 182 -18.81 9.68 -0.12
C TYR A 182 -19.62 10.98 0.01
N SER A 183 -20.00 11.53 -1.14
CA SER A 183 -21.14 12.43 -1.26
C SER A 183 -21.97 12.07 -2.48
#